data_AF-A0A946A849-F1
#
_entry.id   AF-A0A946A849-F1
#
_cell.length_a   1.000
_cell.length_b   1.000
_cell.length_c   1.000
_cell.angle_alpha   90.00
_cell.angle_beta   90.00
_cell.angle_gamma   90.00
#
_symmetry.space_group_name_H-M   'P 1'
#
loop_
_entity.id
_entity.type
_entity.pdbx_description
1 polymer ?
#
loop_
_entity_poly.entity_id
_entity_poly.type
_entity_poly.pdbx_seq_one_letter_code
_entity_poly.pdbx_strand_id
1 'polypeptide(L)'
;MTDLDLCYMTASDALQRYRDGSLSPLEATKAQLDRLDAVEPKINAFMTRDHETALSEAKASQERWAAGSPAGPLDGITVTIKDLIPMKDRPLRNGTATSD
;
A
#
# COMPACT_ATOMS: atom_id res chain seq x y z
N MET A 1 11.95 14.51 5.42
CA MET A 1 10.72 14.15 4.68
C MET A 1 9.70 13.79 5.74
N THR A 2 8.56 14.48 5.76
CA THR A 2 7.46 14.17 6.68
C THR A 2 6.69 12.94 6.19
N ASP A 3 5.89 12.31 7.04
CA ASP A 3 5.04 11.19 6.63
C ASP A 3 4.03 11.60 5.54
N LEU A 4 3.57 12.86 5.55
CA LEU A 4 2.72 13.38 4.48
C LEU A 4 3.46 13.51 3.15
N ASP A 5 4.74 13.90 3.15
CA ASP A 5 5.53 13.96 1.92
C ASP A 5 5.65 12.58 1.27
N LEU A 6 5.77 11.52 2.08
CA LEU A 6 5.76 10.13 1.60
C LEU A 6 4.41 9.76 0.98
N CYS A 7 3.30 10.24 1.55
CA CYS A 7 1.96 9.92 1.07
C CYS A 7 1.62 10.54 -0.30
N TYR A 8 2.24 11.68 -0.62
CA TYR A 8 2.01 12.42 -1.87
C TYR A 8 3.10 12.21 -2.92
N MET A 9 4.09 11.36 -2.63
CA MET A 9 5.14 10.99 -3.57
C MET A 9 4.57 10.22 -4.76
N THR A 10 5.12 10.45 -5.96
CA THR A 10 4.74 9.64 -7.13
C THR A 10 5.28 8.22 -7.01
N ALA A 11 4.60 7.26 -7.64
CA ALA A 11 5.11 5.88 -7.70
C ALA A 11 6.50 5.79 -8.35
N SER A 12 6.77 6.62 -9.37
CA SER A 12 8.07 6.66 -10.04
C SER A 12 9.19 7.14 -9.11
N ASP A 13 8.94 8.18 -8.31
CA ASP A 13 9.90 8.67 -7.33
C ASP A 13 10.15 7.64 -6.22
N ALA A 14 9.09 6.97 -5.75
CA ALA A 14 9.21 5.90 -4.76
C ALA A 14 10.08 4.76 -5.30
N LEU A 15 9.84 4.29 -6.53
CA LEU A 15 10.65 3.24 -7.18
C LEU A 15 12.10 3.65 -7.38
N GLN A 16 12.37 4.93 -7.70
CA GLN A 16 13.75 5.43 -7.78
C GLN A 16 14.44 5.33 -6.42
N ARG A 17 13.75 5.75 -5.35
CA ARG A 17 14.28 5.73 -3.99
C ARG A 17 14.43 4.33 -3.41
N TYR A 18 13.55 3.40 -3.78
CA TYR A 18 13.73 1.99 -3.44
C TYR A 18 14.98 1.42 -4.12
N ARG A 19 15.24 1.83 -5.37
CA ARG A 19 16.42 1.39 -6.13
C ARG A 19 17.72 1.92 -5.56
N ASP A 20 17.76 3.17 -5.10
CA ASP A 20 18.95 3.78 -4.50
C ASP A 20 19.08 3.55 -2.99
N GLY A 21 18.05 2.95 -2.36
CA GLY A 21 18.02 2.60 -0.94
C GLY A 21 17.71 3.77 -0.01
N SER A 22 17.36 4.95 -0.53
CA SER A 22 17.01 6.13 0.28
C SER A 22 15.60 6.08 0.87
N LEU A 23 14.78 5.10 0.49
CA LEU A 23 13.47 4.82 1.05
C LEU A 23 13.20 3.31 1.01
N SER A 24 12.54 2.78 2.02
CA SER A 24 12.07 1.39 2.02
C SER A 24 10.57 1.29 1.64
N PRO A 25 10.14 0.22 0.93
CA PRO A 25 8.71 -0.05 0.71
C PRO A 25 7.89 -0.17 2.00
N LEU A 26 8.50 -0.67 3.07
CA LEU A 26 7.87 -0.78 4.39
C LEU A 26 7.67 0.60 5.02
N GLU A 27 8.64 1.50 4.90
CA GLU A 27 8.52 2.88 5.38
C GLU A 27 7.40 3.63 4.63
N ALA A 28 7.38 3.52 3.30
CA ALA A 28 6.33 4.14 2.48
C ALA A 28 4.94 3.59 2.81
N THR A 29 4.80 2.27 2.97
CA THR A 29 3.52 1.63 3.30
C THR A 29 3.03 2.02 4.69
N LYS A 30 3.93 2.13 5.69
CA LYS A 30 3.56 2.62 7.03
C LYS A 30 3.00 4.03 6.97
N ALA A 31 3.66 4.94 6.26
CA ALA A 31 3.18 6.31 6.11
C ALA A 31 1.77 6.35 5.47
N GLN A 32 1.51 5.52 4.46
CA GLN A 32 0.19 5.41 3.82
C GLN A 32 -0.88 4.88 4.79
N LEU A 33 -0.57 3.87 5.60
CA LEU A 33 -1.50 3.32 6.59
C LEU A 33 -1.80 4.32 7.71
N ASP A 34 -0.78 5.02 8.22
CA ASP A 34 -0.96 6.07 9.22
C ASP A 34 -1.84 7.21 8.68
N ARG A 35 -1.64 7.57 7.40
CA ARG A 35 -2.47 8.56 6.72
C ARG A 35 -3.90 8.07 6.55
N LEU A 36 -4.08 6.81 6.13
CA LEU A 36 -5.38 6.17 5.98
C LEU A 36 -6.15 6.26 7.29
N ASP A 37 -5.57 5.79 8.40
CA ASP A 37 -6.26 5.77 9.70
C ASP A 37 -6.63 7.18 10.20
N ALA A 38 -5.80 8.18 9.90
CA ALA A 38 -6.08 9.57 10.25
C ALA A 38 -7.24 10.21 9.45
N VAL A 39 -7.48 9.80 8.19
CA VAL A 39 -8.50 10.42 7.32
C VAL A 39 -9.76 9.62 7.16
N GLU A 40 -9.68 8.31 7.29
CA GLU A 40 -10.77 7.41 6.95
C GLU A 40 -12.07 7.70 7.72
N PRO A 41 -12.05 8.11 9.02
CA PRO A 41 -13.27 8.50 9.72
C PRO A 41 -14.05 9.67 9.07
N LYS A 42 -13.40 10.46 8.22
CA LYS A 42 -14.03 11.59 7.51
C LYS A 42 -14.38 11.27 6.06
N ILE A 43 -13.56 10.44 5.40
CA ILE A 43 -13.71 10.16 3.97
C ILE A 43 -14.56 8.90 3.74
N ASN A 44 -14.41 7.87 4.59
CA ASN A 44 -15.10 6.59 4.46
C ASN A 44 -14.89 5.95 3.07
N ALA A 45 -13.64 5.87 2.61
CA ALA A 45 -13.28 5.35 1.29
C ALA A 45 -13.07 3.82 1.26
N PHE A 46 -12.79 3.18 2.40
CA PHE A 46 -12.37 1.79 2.48
C PHE A 46 -13.40 0.91 3.18
N MET A 47 -13.81 -0.17 2.50
CA MET A 47 -14.64 -1.22 3.13
C MET A 47 -13.80 -2.19 3.98
N THR A 48 -12.66 -2.61 3.45
CA THR A 48 -11.73 -3.53 4.11
C THR A 48 -10.38 -2.86 4.23
N ARG A 49 -9.79 -2.93 5.42
CA ARG A 49 -8.44 -2.40 5.72
C ARG A 49 -7.61 -3.56 6.26
N ASP A 50 -6.60 -3.94 5.50
CA ASP A 50 -5.78 -5.12 5.77
C ASP A 50 -4.32 -4.74 5.97
N HIS A 51 -4.09 -4.06 7.10
CA HIS A 51 -2.78 -3.57 7.49
C HIS A 51 -1.75 -4.69 7.62
N GLU A 52 -2.16 -5.85 8.12
CA GLU A 52 -1.26 -6.99 8.32
C GLU A 52 -0.66 -7.47 7.00
N THR A 53 -1.52 -7.73 6.01
CA THR A 53 -1.06 -8.16 4.68
C THR A 53 -0.21 -7.08 4.03
N ALA A 54 -0.65 -5.82 4.07
CA ALA A 54 0.09 -4.71 3.48
C ALA A 54 1.51 -4.57 4.06
N LEU A 55 1.65 -4.65 5.39
CA LEU A 55 2.95 -4.59 6.06
C LEU A 55 3.83 -5.81 5.78
N SER A 56 3.23 -7.00 5.72
CA SER A 56 3.94 -8.25 5.40
C SER A 56 4.51 -8.23 3.98
N GLU A 57 3.69 -7.85 2.99
CA GLU A 57 4.10 -7.74 1.59
C GLU A 57 5.14 -6.62 1.37
N ALA A 58 4.98 -5.48 2.05
CA ALA A 58 5.95 -4.39 1.99
C ALA A 58 7.30 -4.79 2.59
N LYS A 59 7.31 -5.56 3.68
CA LYS A 59 8.54 -6.12 4.25
C LYS A 59 9.22 -7.09 3.27
N ALA A 60 8.47 -8.00 2.65
CA ALA A 60 9.03 -8.90 1.65
C ALA A 60 9.57 -8.14 0.42
N SER A 61 8.92 -7.04 0.03
CA SER A 61 9.41 -6.13 -1.01
C SER A 61 10.71 -5.43 -0.63
N GLN A 62 10.81 -4.93 0.61
CA GLN A 62 12.04 -4.33 1.13
C GLN A 62 13.22 -5.32 1.06
N GLU A 63 12.99 -6.59 1.42
CA GLU A 63 14.03 -7.64 1.33
C GLU A 63 14.49 -7.87 -0.12
N ARG A 64 13.56 -7.89 -1.09
CA ARG A 64 13.89 -8.00 -2.52
C ARG A 64 14.66 -6.79 -3.04
N TRP A 65 14.26 -5.57 -2.67
CA TRP A 65 14.98 -4.36 -3.07
C TRP A 65 16.39 -4.32 -2.48
N ALA A 66 16.56 -4.69 -1.21
CA ALA A 66 17.88 -4.80 -0.58
C ALA A 66 18.78 -5.86 -1.25
N ALA A 67 18.18 -6.93 -1.80
CA ALA A 67 18.88 -7.96 -2.55
C ALA A 67 19.09 -7.63 -4.05
N GLY A 68 18.60 -6.48 -4.53
CA GLY A 68 18.68 -6.10 -5.95
C GLY A 68 17.80 -6.97 -6.87
N SER A 69 16.75 -7.61 -6.33
CA SER A 69 15.89 -8.57 -7.02
C SER A 69 14.38 -8.23 -6.92
N PRO A 70 13.95 -7.00 -7.33
CA PRO A 70 12.55 -6.62 -7.27
C PRO A 70 11.68 -7.57 -8.11
N ALA A 71 10.49 -7.90 -7.60
CA ALA A 71 9.54 -8.84 -8.21
C ALA A 71 8.89 -8.32 -9.51
N GLY A 72 9.13 -7.05 -9.86
CA GLY A 72 8.58 -6.45 -11.07
C GLY A 72 8.66 -4.92 -11.06
N PRO A 73 8.10 -4.25 -12.09
CA PRO A 73 8.21 -2.80 -12.28
C PRO A 73 7.49 -1.97 -11.21
N LEU A 74 6.57 -2.58 -10.43
CA LEU A 74 5.79 -1.92 -9.38
C LEU A 74 6.04 -2.53 -7.99
N ASP A 75 7.11 -3.31 -7.81
CA ASP A 75 7.39 -3.97 -6.53
C ASP A 75 7.53 -2.94 -5.39
N GLY A 76 6.67 -3.06 -4.38
CA GLY A 76 6.67 -2.20 -3.20
C GLY A 76 5.81 -0.94 -3.31
N ILE A 77 5.08 -0.74 -4.41
CA ILE A 77 4.10 0.34 -4.51
C ILE A 77 2.80 -0.05 -3.81
N THR A 78 2.41 0.75 -2.82
CA THR A 78 1.13 0.60 -2.12
C THR A 78 -0.03 0.94 -3.06
N VAL A 79 -1.02 0.06 -3.15
CA VAL A 79 -2.22 0.26 -3.97
C VAL A 79 -3.47 -0.11 -3.19
N THR A 80 -4.61 0.40 -3.65
CA THR A 80 -5.93 0.05 -3.15
C THR A 80 -6.70 -0.65 -4.26
N ILE A 81 -7.51 -1.64 -3.91
CA ILE A 81 -8.37 -2.34 -4.88
C ILE A 81 -9.81 -1.88 -4.67
N LYS A 82 -10.47 -1.48 -5.76
CA LYS A 82 -11.89 -1.12 -5.72
C LYS A 82 -12.70 -2.37 -5.36
N ASP A 83 -13.67 -2.23 -4.45
CA ASP A 83 -14.60 -3.30 -4.03
C ASP A 83 -15.65 -3.64 -5.11
N LEU A 84 -15.18 -3.81 -6.35
CA LEU A 84 -15.86 -4.39 -7.50
C LEU A 84 -14.94 -5.40 -8.20
N ILE A 85 -13.72 -5.59 -7.69
CA ILE A 85 -12.69 -6.44 -8.25
C ILE A 85 -12.46 -7.57 -7.24
N PRO A 86 -12.65 -8.84 -7.65
CA PRO A 86 -12.42 -9.96 -6.75
C PRO A 86 -10.94 -10.03 -6.36
N MET A 87 -10.69 -10.09 -5.06
CA MET A 87 -9.37 -10.33 -4.49
C MET A 87 -9.40 -11.65 -3.72
N LYS A 88 -8.40 -12.49 -3.97
CA LYS A 88 -8.31 -13.81 -3.34
C LYS A 88 -8.36 -13.66 -1.82
N ASP A 89 -9.19 -14.49 -1.17
CA ASP A 89 -9.33 -14.53 0.29
C ASP A 89 -9.77 -13.19 0.91
N ARG A 90 -10.48 -12.33 0.16
CA ARG A 90 -11.07 -11.07 0.66
C ARG A 90 -12.57 -10.99 0.38
N PRO A 91 -13.35 -10.31 1.24
CA PRO A 91 -14.74 -10.00 0.95
C PRO A 91 -14.86 -9.16 -0.33
N LEU A 92 -15.92 -9.42 -1.10
CA LEU A 92 -16.34 -8.59 -2.22
C LEU A 92 -17.80 -8.19 -1.96
N ARG A 93 -18.05 -6.91 -1.72
CA ARG A 93 -19.42 -6.41 -1.49
C ARG A 93 -20.01 -5.67 -2.68
N ASN A 94 -19.28 -5.49 -3.77
CA ASN A 94 -19.77 -4.81 -4.97
C ASN A 94 -20.38 -3.41 -4.69
N GLY A 95 -19.93 -2.73 -3.63
CA GLY A 95 -20.51 -1.47 -3.20
C GLY A 95 -21.97 -1.54 -2.70
N THR A 96 -22.48 -2.72 -2.34
CA THR A 96 -23.79 -2.88 -1.70
C THR A 96 -23.66 -3.01 -0.17
N ALA A 97 -24.66 -2.48 0.54
CA ALA A 97 -24.81 -2.65 1.98
C ALA A 97 -25.31 -4.05 2.36
N THR A 98 -25.88 -4.79 1.41
CA THR A 98 -26.34 -6.17 1.60
C THR A 98 -25.20 -7.14 1.32
N SER A 99 -25.21 -8.26 2.03
CA SER A 99 -24.35 -9.41 1.75
C SER A 99 -25.29 -10.59 1.65
N ASP A 100 -25.56 -11.01 0.42
CA ASP A 100 -26.36 -12.21 0.10
C ASP A 100 -25.54 -13.47 0.38
#